data_AF-A0A219B6P1-F1
#
_entry.id   AF-A0A219B6P1-F1
#
_cell.length_a   1.000
_cell.length_b   1.000
_cell.length_c   1.000
_cell.angle_alpha   90.00
_cell.angle_beta   90.00
_cell.angle_gamma   90.00
#
_symmetry.space_group_name_H-M   'P 1'
#
loop_
_entity.id
_entity.type
_entity.pdbx_description
1 polymer ?
#
loop_
_entity_poly.entity_id
_entity_poly.type
_entity_poly.pdbx_seq_one_letter_code
_entity_poly.pdbx_strand_id
1 'polypeptide(L)'
;MGKKLRLFLILLAWSGAIGGMIDGLITLYAAWEIAKDANIGIGVTVETHISMHLPILYFLKEVGYALAPNALIDWIFALPALLYFPFRVLVNLLFGWIMLKWANRLEVAEGDLAA
;
A
#
# COMPACT_ATOMS: atom_id res chain seq x y z
N MET A 1 27.43 11.71 1.44
CA MET A 1 26.25 11.16 2.17
C MET A 1 25.02 11.07 1.26
N GLY A 2 24.87 11.98 0.28
CA GLY A 2 23.72 12.02 -0.64
C GLY A 2 23.54 10.76 -1.51
N LYS A 3 24.61 10.16 -2.05
CA LYS A 3 24.50 8.89 -2.82
C LYS A 3 23.85 7.73 -2.04
N LYS A 4 24.17 7.56 -0.75
CA LYS A 4 23.57 6.53 0.11
C LYS A 4 22.09 6.84 0.40
N LEU A 5 21.78 8.11 0.68
CA LEU A 5 20.42 8.58 0.91
C LEU A 5 19.55 8.46 -0.35
N ARG A 6 20.10 8.79 -1.52
CA ARG A 6 19.44 8.62 -2.81
C ARG A 6 19.09 7.16 -3.07
N LEU A 7 20.04 6.25 -2.86
CA LEU A 7 19.78 4.82 -3.01
C LEU A 7 18.67 4.36 -2.05
N PHE A 8 18.70 4.81 -0.79
CA PHE A 8 17.66 4.51 0.18
C PHE A 8 16.27 4.99 -0.27
N LEU A 9 16.15 6.22 -0.77
CA LEU A 9 14.88 6.76 -1.29
C LEU A 9 14.37 5.97 -2.50
N ILE A 10 15.26 5.53 -3.40
CA ILE A 10 14.88 4.69 -4.54
C ILE A 10 14.36 3.33 -4.05
N LEU A 11 15.01 2.72 -3.05
CA LEU A 11 14.54 1.46 -2.46
C LEU A 11 13.17 1.63 -1.80
N LEU A 12 12.93 2.75 -1.10
CA LEU A 12 11.61 3.08 -0.55
C LEU A 12 10.56 3.29 -1.65
N ALA A 13 10.92 3.91 -2.78
CA ALA A 13 9.99 4.05 -3.88
C ALA A 13 9.58 2.69 -4.46
N TRP A 14 10.54 1.77 -4.61
CA TRP A 14 10.30 0.41 -5.08
C TRP A 14 9.47 -0.41 -4.09
N SER A 15 9.66 -0.26 -2.78
CA SER A 15 8.81 -0.93 -1.79
C SER A 15 7.36 -0.46 -1.89
N GLY A 16 7.13 0.84 -2.11
CA GLY A 16 5.80 1.39 -2.41
C GLY A 16 5.19 0.77 -3.67
N ALA A 17 5.95 0.70 -4.78
CA ALA A 17 5.48 0.10 -6.03
C ALA A 17 5.06 -1.38 -5.86
N ILE A 18 5.89 -2.18 -5.16
CA ILE A 18 5.57 -3.58 -4.86
C ILE A 18 4.31 -3.68 -3.99
N GLY A 19 4.21 -2.85 -2.95
CA GLY A 19 3.01 -2.78 -2.10
C GLY A 19 1.76 -2.45 -2.91
N GLY A 20 1.83 -1.48 -3.83
CA GLY A 20 0.75 -1.13 -4.73
C GLY A 20 0.36 -2.27 -5.68
N MET A 21 1.32 -3.05 -6.19
CA MET A 21 1.02 -4.22 -7.01
C MET A 21 0.27 -5.30 -6.21
N ILE A 22 0.69 -5.56 -4.98
CA ILE A 22 0.02 -6.51 -4.08
C ILE A 22 -1.41 -6.03 -3.81
N ASP A 23 -1.61 -4.76 -3.45
CA ASP A 23 -2.94 -4.18 -3.21
C ASP A 23 -3.83 -4.24 -4.47
N GLY A 24 -3.23 -4.07 -5.65
CA GLY A 24 -3.93 -4.25 -6.93
C GLY A 24 -4.38 -5.70 -7.17
N LEU A 25 -3.54 -6.68 -6.88
CA LEU A 25 -3.90 -8.10 -6.97
C LEU A 25 -5.01 -8.46 -5.98
N ILE A 26 -4.96 -7.93 -4.76
CA ILE A 26 -6.01 -8.14 -3.75
C ILE A 26 -7.33 -7.52 -4.23
N THR A 27 -7.29 -6.33 -4.83
CA THR A 27 -8.48 -5.71 -5.43
C THR A 27 -9.11 -6.60 -6.49
N LEU A 28 -8.30 -7.12 -7.43
CA LEU A 28 -8.79 -7.99 -8.50
C LEU A 28 -9.38 -9.27 -7.93
N TYR A 29 -8.79 -9.81 -6.86
CA TYR A 29 -9.29 -10.99 -6.20
C TYR A 29 -10.64 -10.75 -5.51
N ALA A 30 -10.79 -9.64 -4.78
CA ALA A 30 -12.08 -9.23 -4.21
C ALA A 30 -13.15 -9.03 -5.30
N ALA A 31 -12.80 -8.42 -6.43
CA ALA A 31 -13.72 -8.25 -7.55
C ALA A 31 -14.14 -9.59 -8.17
N TRP A 32 -13.20 -10.53 -8.28
CA TRP A 32 -13.47 -11.89 -8.75
C TRP A 32 -14.39 -12.67 -7.82
N GLU A 33 -14.22 -12.52 -6.50
CA GLU A 33 -15.10 -13.14 -5.50
C GLU A 33 -16.55 -12.68 -5.64
N ILE A 34 -16.76 -11.36 -5.72
CA ILE A 34 -18.08 -10.75 -5.90
C ILE A 34 -18.72 -11.20 -7.23
N ALA A 35 -17.92 -11.36 -8.29
CA ALA A 35 -18.41 -11.82 -9.57
C ALA A 35 -18.82 -13.31 -9.56
N LYS A 36 -18.21 -14.13 -8.71
CA LYS A 36 -18.41 -15.59 -8.65
C LYS A 36 -19.49 -16.00 -7.65
N ASP A 37 -19.65 -15.29 -6.55
CA ASP A 37 -20.59 -15.61 -5.48
C ASP A 37 -21.59 -14.47 -5.27
N ALA A 38 -22.85 -14.69 -5.65
CA ALA A 38 -23.92 -13.71 -5.50
C ALA A 38 -24.22 -13.36 -4.02
N ASN A 39 -23.72 -14.15 -3.06
CA ASN A 39 -23.84 -13.85 -1.63
C ASN A 39 -22.78 -12.86 -1.15
N ILE A 40 -21.67 -12.70 -1.88
CA ILE A 40 -20.62 -11.73 -1.57
C ILE A 40 -20.96 -10.42 -2.26
N GLY A 41 -21.57 -9.51 -1.52
CA GLY A 41 -21.92 -8.18 -2.01
C GLY A 41 -20.72 -7.24 -2.19
N ILE A 42 -20.91 -6.17 -2.96
CA ILE A 42 -19.92 -5.09 -3.19
C ILE A 42 -19.43 -4.45 -1.87
N GLY A 43 -20.21 -4.56 -0.80
CA GLY A 43 -19.89 -4.10 0.54
C GLY A 43 -19.00 -5.03 1.37
N VAL A 44 -18.40 -6.08 0.78
CA VAL A 44 -17.47 -6.96 1.51
C VAL A 44 -16.36 -6.13 2.13
N THR A 45 -16.21 -6.26 3.46
CA THR A 45 -15.25 -5.47 4.22
C THR A 45 -13.83 -6.02 4.04
N VAL A 46 -12.83 -5.18 4.30
CA VAL A 46 -11.42 -5.60 4.34
C VAL A 46 -11.22 -6.73 5.35
N GLU A 47 -11.86 -6.64 6.53
CA GLU A 47 -11.84 -7.71 7.54
C GLU A 47 -12.34 -9.04 6.96
N THR A 48 -13.53 -9.04 6.37
CA THR A 48 -14.16 -10.25 5.83
C THR A 48 -13.32 -10.84 4.69
N HIS A 49 -12.87 -10.00 3.76
CA HIS A 49 -12.06 -10.44 2.62
C HIS A 49 -10.72 -11.03 3.06
N ILE A 50 -9.98 -10.35 3.94
CA ILE A 50 -8.69 -10.85 4.44
C ILE A 50 -8.87 -12.11 5.27
N SER A 51 -9.81 -12.12 6.22
CA SER A 51 -9.97 -13.26 7.14
C SER A 51 -10.40 -14.54 6.42
N MET A 52 -11.27 -14.45 5.41
CA MET A 52 -11.77 -15.62 4.69
C MET A 52 -10.86 -16.10 3.56
N HIS A 53 -10.20 -15.19 2.86
CA HIS A 53 -9.55 -15.53 1.59
C HIS A 53 -8.03 -15.29 1.60
N LEU A 54 -7.53 -14.41 2.48
CA LEU A 54 -6.11 -14.09 2.61
C LEU A 54 -5.66 -14.14 4.08
N PRO A 55 -5.85 -15.26 4.81
CA PRO A 55 -5.61 -15.32 6.25
C PRO A 55 -4.14 -15.06 6.60
N ILE A 56 -3.22 -15.34 5.67
CA ILE A 56 -1.80 -15.02 5.83
C ILE A 56 -1.53 -13.52 5.93
N LEU A 57 -2.45 -12.65 5.50
CA LEU A 57 -2.33 -11.19 5.62
C LEU A 57 -2.99 -10.66 6.89
N TYR A 58 -3.66 -11.49 7.69
CA TYR A 58 -4.38 -11.05 8.88
C TYR A 58 -3.45 -10.46 9.95
N PHE A 59 -2.18 -10.91 10.01
CA PHE A 59 -1.17 -10.31 10.90
C PHE A 59 -0.98 -8.80 10.64
N LEU A 60 -1.30 -8.29 9.45
CA LEU A 60 -1.23 -6.85 9.15
C LEU A 60 -2.16 -6.04 10.06
N LYS A 61 -3.26 -6.64 10.53
CA LYS A 61 -4.16 -6.03 11.51
C LYS A 61 -3.48 -5.86 12.87
N GLU A 62 -2.79 -6.90 13.32
CA GLU A 62 -2.04 -6.89 14.59
C GLU A 62 -0.89 -5.87 14.53
N VAL A 63 -0.16 -5.84 13.40
CA VAL A 63 0.86 -4.81 13.15
C VAL A 63 0.23 -3.42 13.15
N GLY A 64 -0.95 -3.27 12.57
CA GLY A 64 -1.71 -2.02 12.60
C GLY A 64 -2.00 -1.54 14.02
N TYR A 65 -2.49 -2.42 14.89
CA TYR A 65 -2.75 -2.09 16.31
C TYR A 65 -1.48 -1.71 17.08
N ALA A 66 -0.32 -2.24 16.71
CA ALA A 66 0.94 -1.85 17.32
C ALA A 66 1.39 -0.43 16.92
N LEU A 67 0.94 0.08 15.77
CA LEU A 67 1.41 1.34 15.19
C LEU A 67 0.43 2.51 15.32
N ALA A 68 -0.86 2.23 15.48
CA ALA A 68 -1.90 3.25 15.45
C ALA A 68 -3.04 2.95 16.44
N PRO A 69 -3.87 3.95 16.80
CA PRO A 69 -5.01 3.75 17.69
C PRO A 69 -5.97 2.67 17.18
N ASN A 70 -6.45 1.81 18.09
CA ASN A 70 -7.33 0.68 17.73
C ASN A 70 -8.54 1.12 16.89
N ALA A 71 -9.20 2.21 17.29
CA ALA A 71 -10.36 2.75 16.58
C ALA A 71 -10.07 3.07 15.10
N LEU A 72 -8.85 3.49 14.77
CA LEU A 72 -8.46 3.75 13.38
C LEU A 72 -8.32 2.45 12.59
N ILE A 73 -7.70 1.43 13.19
CA ILE A 73 -7.52 0.13 12.55
C ILE A 73 -8.86 -0.57 12.36
N ASP A 74 -9.72 -0.57 13.38
CA ASP A 74 -11.09 -1.08 13.28
C ASP A 74 -11.86 -0.38 12.16
N TRP A 75 -11.75 0.95 12.07
CA TRP A 75 -12.39 1.73 11.01
C TRP A 75 -11.86 1.34 9.62
N ILE A 76 -10.55 1.20 9.45
CA ILE A 76 -9.93 0.77 8.18
C ILE A 76 -10.43 -0.63 7.77
N PHE A 77 -10.46 -1.57 8.71
CA PHE A 77 -10.85 -2.95 8.42
C PHE A 77 -12.36 -3.09 8.16
N ALA A 78 -13.16 -2.12 8.61
CA ALA A 78 -14.59 -2.03 8.30
C ALA A 78 -14.88 -1.42 6.90
N LEU A 79 -13.89 -0.84 6.22
CA LEU A 79 -14.09 -0.27 4.89
C LEU A 79 -14.37 -1.36 3.83
N PRO A 80 -15.12 -1.02 2.75
CA PRO A 80 -15.26 -1.92 1.62
C PRO A 80 -13.91 -2.23 0.97
N ALA A 81 -13.60 -3.51 0.76
CA ALA A 81 -12.32 -3.95 0.20
C ALA A 81 -12.08 -3.35 -1.20
N LEU A 82 -13.13 -3.34 -2.04
CA LEU A 82 -13.09 -2.74 -3.38
C LEU A 82 -12.83 -1.23 -3.41
N LEU A 83 -12.98 -0.53 -2.29
CA LEU A 83 -12.65 0.89 -2.18
C LEU A 83 -11.26 1.06 -1.57
N TYR A 84 -10.98 0.33 -0.50
CA TYR A 84 -9.75 0.48 0.29
C TYR A 84 -8.49 0.10 -0.49
N PHE A 85 -8.47 -1.05 -1.15
CA PHE A 85 -7.26 -1.51 -1.84
C PHE A 85 -6.90 -0.65 -3.06
N PRO A 86 -7.83 -0.23 -3.94
CA PRO A 86 -7.52 0.73 -5.00
C PRO A 86 -7.01 2.06 -4.47
N PHE A 87 -7.61 2.55 -3.39
CA PHE A 87 -7.13 3.76 -2.73
C PHE A 87 -5.70 3.58 -2.23
N ARG A 88 -5.35 2.43 -1.64
CA ARG A 88 -3.98 2.12 -1.25
C ARG A 88 -3.00 2.06 -2.42
N VAL A 89 -3.40 1.54 -3.58
CA VAL A 89 -2.56 1.59 -4.79
C VAL A 89 -2.19 3.03 -5.11
N LEU A 90 -3.16 3.96 -5.08
CA LEU A 90 -2.91 5.37 -5.34
C LEU A 90 -1.97 5.99 -4.30
N VAL A 91 -2.17 5.70 -3.01
CA VAL A 91 -1.28 6.16 -1.93
C VAL A 91 0.14 5.66 -2.13
N ASN A 92 0.32 4.38 -2.48
CA ASN A 92 1.61 3.77 -2.73
C ASN A 92 2.32 4.36 -3.95
N LEU A 93 1.59 4.63 -5.04
CA LEU A 93 2.11 5.30 -6.22
C LEU A 93 2.55 6.74 -5.92
N LEU A 94 1.71 7.49 -5.19
CA LEU A 94 2.04 8.86 -4.78
C LEU A 94 3.27 8.89 -3.87
N PHE A 95 3.33 7.99 -2.90
CA PHE A 95 4.49 7.83 -2.01
C PHE A 95 5.76 7.54 -2.81
N GLY A 96 5.72 6.56 -3.72
CA GLY A 96 6.87 6.22 -4.56
C GLY A 96 7.31 7.37 -5.46
N TRP A 97 6.36 8.09 -6.06
CA TRP A 97 6.65 9.27 -6.88
C TRP A 97 7.33 10.38 -6.07
N ILE A 98 6.85 10.65 -4.85
CA ILE A 98 7.48 11.62 -3.95
C ILE A 98 8.92 11.20 -3.66
N MET A 99 9.15 9.94 -3.26
CA MET A 99 10.49 9.44 -2.94
C MET A 99 11.46 9.56 -4.12
N LEU A 100 11.02 9.24 -5.35
CA LEU A 100 11.83 9.43 -6.56
C LEU A 100 12.13 10.91 -6.84
N LYS A 101 11.15 11.79 -6.63
CA LYS A 101 11.36 13.24 -6.79
C LYS A 101 12.41 13.78 -5.82
N TRP A 102 12.43 13.31 -4.58
CA TRP A 102 13.48 13.65 -3.61
C TRP A 102 14.84 13.05 -4.01
N ALA A 103 14.86 11.79 -4.47
CA ALA A 103 16.08 11.14 -4.95
C ALA A 103 16.74 11.91 -6.11
N ASN A 104 15.94 12.41 -7.07
CA ASN A 104 16.44 13.20 -8.20
C ASN A 104 16.98 14.56 -7.77
N ARG A 105 16.36 15.22 -6.78
CA ARG A 105 16.85 16.49 -6.26
C ARG A 105 18.24 16.36 -5.61
N LEU A 106 18.51 15.22 -4.97
CA LEU A 106 19.82 14.93 -4.40
C LEU A 106 20.89 14.70 -5.47
N GLU A 107 20.52 14.13 -6.63
CA GLU A 107 21.44 13.94 -7.75
C GLU A 107 21.86 15.27 -8.38
N VAL A 108 20.90 16.18 -8.60
CA VAL A 108 21.18 17.53 -9.13
C VAL A 108 22.11 18.30 -8.19
N ALA A 109 21.81 18.28 -6.89
CA ALA A 109 22.64 18.96 -5.89
C ALA A 109 24.06 18.40 -5.77
N GLU A 110 24.27 17.09 -6.00
CA GLU A 110 25.61 16.49 -6.04
C GLU A 110 26.38 16.86 -7.32
N GLY A 111 25.68 17.03 -8.46
CA GLY A 111 26.27 17.48 -9.72
C GLY A 111 26.78 18.91 -9.69
N ASP A 112 26.01 19.82 -9.09
CA ASP A 112 26.37 21.25 -8.97
C ASP A 112 27.56 21.50 -8.03
N LEU A 113 27.82 20.60 -7.07
CA LEU A 113 28.97 20.69 -6.15
C LEU A 113 30.27 20.09 -6.74
N ALA A 114 30.16 19.34 -7.84
CA ALA A 114 31.28 18.69 -8.51
C ALA A 114 31.79 19.45 -9.75
N ALA A 115 31.08 20.51 -10.16
CA ALA A 115 31.41 21.41 -11.26
C ALA A 115 32.10 22.68 -10.75
#